data_AF-A0A220W6N3-F1
#
_entry.id   AF-A0A220W6N3-F1
#
_cell.length_a   1.000
_cell.length_b   1.000
_cell.length_c   1.000
_cell.angle_alpha   90.00
_cell.angle_beta   90.00
_cell.angle_gamma   90.00
#
_symmetry.space_group_name_H-M   'P 1'
#
loop_
_entity.id
_entity.type
_entity.pdbx_description
1 polymer ?
#
loop_
_entity_poly.entity_id
_entity_poly.type
_entity_poly.pdbx_seq_one_letter_code
_entity_poly.pdbx_strand_id
1 'polypeptide(L)' 'MADYTFRIQMNVGQDMRHVEADGYKQEDPWLIFYRKPAEGGTSEYWRVKTDCVVSMETKRTRGKR' A
#
# COMPACT_ATOMS: atom_id res chain seq x y z
N MET A 1 -13.25 -10.23 10.24
CA MET A 1 -12.55 -10.06 8.96
C MET A 1 -11.06 -10.26 9.21
N ALA A 2 -10.31 -10.83 8.26
CA ALA A 2 -8.86 -10.81 8.37
C ALA A 2 -8.38 -9.47 7.79
N ASP A 3 -7.59 -8.75 8.55
CA ASP A 3 -6.92 -7.56 8.02
C ASP A 3 -5.65 -8.00 7.31
N TYR A 4 -5.33 -7.32 6.21
CA TYR A 4 -4.12 -7.53 5.44
C TYR A 4 -3.41 -6.20 5.35
N THR A 5 -2.10 -6.23 5.56
CA THR A 5 -1.22 -5.09 5.35
C THR A 5 -0.26 -5.43 4.23
N PHE A 6 -0.20 -4.56 3.23
CA PHE A 6 0.70 -4.63 2.11
C PHE A 6 1.89 -3.72 2.40
N ARG A 7 3.11 -4.24 2.32
CA ARG A 7 4.34 -3.45 2.33
C ARG A 7 4.84 -3.34 0.90
N ILE A 8 4.98 -2.13 0.41
CA ILE A 8 5.34 -1.87 -0.99
C ILE A 8 6.66 -1.12 -1.01
N GLN A 9 7.63 -1.67 -1.73
CA GLN A 9 8.90 -1.01 -2.01
C GLN A 9 8.84 -0.42 -3.42
N MET A 10 9.12 0.88 -3.50
CA MET A 10 9.08 1.63 -4.75
C MET A 10 10.38 2.39 -4.97
N ASN A 11 10.81 2.45 -6.23
CA ASN A 11 11.90 3.29 -6.67
C ASN A 11 11.35 4.66 -7.06
N VAL A 12 11.79 5.71 -6.37
CA VAL A 12 11.40 7.10 -6.59
C VAL A 12 12.66 7.87 -7.01
N GLY A 13 13.09 7.66 -8.25
CA GLY A 13 14.30 8.27 -8.80
C GLY A 13 15.57 7.56 -8.32
N GLN A 14 16.32 8.19 -7.42
CA GLN A 14 17.53 7.61 -6.81
C GLN A 14 17.23 7.01 -5.42
N ASP A 15 16.02 7.21 -4.89
CA ASP A 15 15.64 6.79 -3.55
C ASP A 15 14.71 5.57 -3.58
N MET A 16 14.88 4.68 -2.60
CA MET A 16 13.89 3.64 -2.31
C MET A 16 12.96 4.10 -1.20
N ARG A 17 11.65 3.97 -1.43
CA ARG A 17 10.64 4.23 -0.41
C ARG A 17 9.84 2.99 -0.09
N HIS A 18 9.40 2.90 1.16
CA HIS A 18 8.50 1.86 1.64
C HIS A 18 7.20 2.50 2.10
N VAL A 19 6.07 1.95 1.69
CA VAL A 19 4.75 2.33 2.19
C VAL A 19 4.01 1.10 2.68
N GLU A 20 3.18 1.30 3.70
CA GLU A 20 2.27 0.28 4.21
C GLU A 20 0.84 0.70 3.87
N ALA A 21 0.08 -0.23 3.30
CA ALA A 21 -1.28 0.00 2.83
C ALA A 21 -2.20 -1.16 3.23
N ASP A 22 -3.48 -0.90 3.38
CA ASP A 22 -4.48 -1.94 3.68
C ASP A 22 -5.04 -2.59 2.41
N GLY A 23 -4.78 -1.97 1.26
CA GLY A 23 -5.15 -2.49 -0.05
C GLY A 23 -4.59 -1.66 -1.19
N TYR A 24 -4.82 -2.15 -2.40
CA TYR A 24 -4.48 -1.44 -3.62
C TYR A 24 -5.54 -1.63 -4.70
N LYS A 25 -5.52 -0.74 -5.69
CA LYS A 25 -6.27 -0.83 -6.94
C LYS A 25 -5.30 -0.66 -8.10
N GLN A 26 -5.46 -1.46 -9.15
CA GLN A 26 -4.70 -1.31 -10.39
C GLN A 26 -5.49 -0.49 -11.41
N GLU A 27 -4.84 0.55 -11.94
CA GLU A 27 -5.34 1.42 -13.00
C GLU A 27 -4.18 1.74 -13.94
N ASP A 28 -3.92 0.86 -14.91
CA ASP A 28 -2.74 0.93 -15.78
C ASP A 28 -2.51 2.35 -16.37
N PRO A 29 -1.29 2.93 -16.26
CA PRO A 29 -0.03 2.36 -15.76
C PRO A 29 0.23 2.57 -14.24
N TRP A 30 -0.80 2.64 -13.42
CA TRP A 30 -0.72 3.01 -12.00
C TRP A 30 -1.22 1.91 -11.06
N LEU A 31 -0.62 1.87 -9.87
CA LEU A 31 -1.14 1.23 -8.68
C LEU A 31 -1.50 2.31 -7.67
N ILE A 32 -2.71 2.22 -7.12
CA ILE A 32 -3.23 3.13 -6.11
C ILE A 32 -3.33 2.35 -4.80
N PHE A 33 -2.44 2.64 -3.88
CA PHE A 33 -2.42 2.06 -2.53
C PHE A 33 -3.25 2.95 -1.59
N TYR A 34 -3.96 2.35 -0.65
CA TYR A 34 -4.76 3.10 0.32
C TYR A 34 -4.64 2.51 1.73
N ARG A 35 -4.67 3.40 2.72
CA ARG A 35 -4.80 3.07 4.14
C ARG A 35 -6.19 3.47 4.61
N LYS A 36 -6.89 2.53 5.25
CA LYS A 36 -8.17 2.80 5.89
C LYS A 36 -7.93 3.81 7.01
N PRO A 37 -8.79 4.82 7.15
CA PRO A 37 -8.68 5.75 8.26
C PRO A 37 -8.90 4.98 9.58
N ALA A 38 -8.10 5.28 10.59
CA ALA A 38 -8.50 5.01 11.97
C ALA A 38 -9.81 5.78 12.26
N GLU A 39 -10.66 5.30 13.17
CA GLU A 39 -11.99 5.89 13.42
C GLU A 39 -11.95 7.43 13.48
N GLY A 40 -12.64 8.09 12.54
CA GLY A 40 -12.69 9.56 12.42
C GLY A 40 -11.53 10.23 11.66
N GLY A 41 -10.61 9.45 11.10
CA GLY A 41 -9.45 9.95 10.35
C GLY A 41 -9.70 10.15 8.85
N THR A 42 -8.73 10.78 8.18
CA THR A 42 -8.68 10.93 6.72
C THR A 42 -8.03 9.70 6.09
N SER A 43 -8.61 9.18 5.01
CA SER A 43 -7.98 8.11 4.21
C SER A 43 -6.70 8.62 3.55
N GLU A 44 -5.62 7.85 3.67
CA GLU A 44 -4.38 8.14 2.96
C GLU A 44 -4.27 7.28 1.71
N TYR A 45 -3.78 7.87 0.62
CA TYR A 45 -3.56 7.15 -0.63
C TYR A 45 -2.25 7.53 -1.28
N TRP A 46 -1.63 6.56 -1.96
CA TRP A 46 -0.43 6.73 -2.76
C TRP A 46 -0.69 6.23 -4.16
N ARG A 47 -0.35 7.04 -5.16
CA ARG A 47 -0.41 6.65 -6.57
C ARG A 47 1.01 6.44 -7.07
N VAL A 48 1.31 5.24 -7.52
CA VAL A 48 2.65 4.80 -7.92
C VAL A 48 2.57 4.23 -9.32
N LYS A 49 3.50 4.57 -10.22
CA LYS A 49 3.55 3.91 -11.52
C LYS A 49 3.98 2.45 -11.35
N THR A 50 3.43 1.57 -12.18
CA THR A 50 3.73 0.13 -12.13
C THR A 50 5.22 -0.16 -12.34
N ASP A 51 5.91 0.60 -13.18
CA ASP A 51 7.35 0.51 -13.43
C ASP A 51 8.22 0.96 -12.24
N CYS A 52 7.67 1.74 -11.32
CA CYS A 52 8.36 2.14 -10.09
C CYS A 52 8.29 1.09 -8.98
N VAL A 53 7.45 0.07 -9.10
CA VAL A 53 7.25 -0.92 -8.02
C VAL A 53 8.33 -1.98 -8.10
N VAL A 54 9.16 -2.06 -7.05
CA VAL A 54 10.26 -3.02 -6.95
C VAL A 54 9.79 -4.33 -6.35
N SER A 55 9.00 -4.24 -5.28
CA SER A 55 8.40 -5.41 -4.64
C SER A 55 7.13 -5.03 -3.87
N MET A 56 6.26 -6.02 -3.69
CA MET A 56 5.04 -5.91 -2.89
C MET A 56 4.87 -7.18 -2.06
N GLU A 57 4.89 -7.03 -0.74
CA GLU A 57 4.71 -8.11 0.22
C GLU A 57 3.36 -7.98 0.91
N THR A 58 2.67 -9.10 1.11
CA THR A 58 1.38 -9.12 1.81
C THR A 58 1.51 -9.85 3.13
N LYS A 59 1.14 -9.20 4.23
CA LYS A 59 1.11 -9.81 5.57
C LYS A 59 -0.33 -9.85 6.06
N ARG A 60 -0.78 -11.03 6.46
CA ARG A 60 -2.08 -11.21 7.12
C ARG A 60 -1.94 -10.83 8.59
N THR A 61 -2.60 -9.75 9.00
CA THR A 61 -2.76 -9.38 10.40
C THR A 61 -3.96 -10.17 10.96
N ARG A 62 -3.65 -11.20 11.74
CA ARG A 62 -4.67 -11.91 12.52
C ARG A 62 -5.09 -10.94 13.63
N GLY A 63 -6.20 -10.22 13.44
CA GLY A 63 -6.78 -9.41 14.49
C GLY A 63 -6.89 -10.26 15.76
N LYS A 64 -6.20 -9.84 16.83
CA LYS A 64 -6.46 -10.40 18.15
C LYS A 64 -7.89 -10.00 18.48
N ARG A 65 -8.75 -11.01 18.61
CA ARG A 65 -10.08 -10.88 19.22
C ARG A 65 -9.96 -10.29 20.62
#